data_AF-A0A3D3NCF4-F1
#
_entry.id   AF-A0A3D3NCF4-F1
#
_cell.length_a   1.000
_cell.length_b   1.000
_cell.length_c   1.000
_cell.angle_alpha   90.00
_cell.angle_beta   90.00
_cell.angle_gamma   90.00
#
_symmetry.space_group_name_H-M   'P 1'
#
loop_
_entity.id
_entity.type
_entity.pdbx_description
1 polymer ?
#
loop_
_entity_poly.entity_id
_entity_poly.type
_entity_poly.pdbx_seq_one_letter_code
_entity_poly.pdbx_strand_id
1 'polypeptide(L)'
;EGKTKVLLLRVGDKRQGVVGLYQPGLPGEQSPGLSVRFMGIDRNAIASYLISLYCSLAIHTEDALAVLDDVEIDKYHDYAHTYR
;
A
#
# COMPACT_ATOMS: atom_id res chain seq x y z
N GLU A 1 19.35 2.31 -14.08
CA GLU A 1 18.43 2.56 -15.19
C GLU A 1 17.16 3.18 -14.61
N GLY A 2 16.81 4.42 -14.97
CA GLY A 2 15.62 5.13 -14.48
C GLY A 2 14.31 4.56 -15.04
N LYS A 3 14.06 3.27 -14.78
CA LYS A 3 12.85 2.55 -15.18
C LYS A 3 11.97 2.26 -13.97
N THR A 4 10.67 2.42 -14.13
CA THR A 4 9.66 2.15 -13.12
C THR A 4 8.44 1.45 -13.73
N LYS A 5 7.45 1.13 -12.90
CA LYS A 5 6.16 0.57 -13.32
C LYS A 5 5.05 1.53 -12.92
N VAL A 6 3.99 1.57 -13.71
CA VAL A 6 2.75 2.31 -13.38
C VAL A 6 1.61 1.32 -13.27
N LEU A 7 0.86 1.39 -12.17
CA LEU A 7 -0.28 0.50 -11.91
C LEU A 7 -1.60 1.24 -12.12
N LEU A 8 -2.54 0.56 -12.75
CA LEU A 8 -3.93 1.00 -12.89
C LEU A 8 -4.85 0.03 -12.15
N LEU A 9 -5.73 0.54 -11.28
CA LEU A 9 -6.60 -0.27 -10.44
C LEU A 9 -8.07 0.16 -10.54
N ARG A 10 -8.97 -0.82 -10.70
CA ARG A 10 -10.39 -0.68 -10.37
C ARG A 10 -10.58 -1.14 -8.93
N VAL A 11 -11.10 -0.28 -8.05
CA VAL A 11 -11.24 -0.58 -6.62
C VAL A 11 -12.69 -0.82 -6.20
N GLY A 12 -12.86 -1.69 -5.19
CA GLY A 12 -14.13 -1.92 -4.50
C GLY A 12 -14.86 -3.19 -4.93
N ASP A 13 -15.48 -3.84 -3.95
CA ASP A 13 -16.16 -5.13 -4.09
C ASP A 13 -17.32 -5.08 -5.11
N LYS A 14 -18.21 -4.08 -4.99
CA LYS A 14 -19.35 -3.87 -5.91
C LYS A 14 -18.96 -3.73 -7.38
N ARG A 15 -17.70 -3.34 -7.65
CA ARG A 15 -17.18 -3.16 -9.01
C ARG A 15 -16.32 -4.34 -9.45
N GLN A 16 -16.33 -5.45 -8.71
CA GLN A 16 -15.42 -6.58 -8.91
C GLN A 16 -13.97 -6.08 -9.04
N GLY A 17 -13.59 -5.18 -8.14
CA GLY A 17 -12.30 -4.52 -8.14
C GLY A 17 -11.29 -5.21 -7.22
N VAL A 18 -10.20 -4.50 -6.98
CA VAL A 18 -9.23 -4.81 -5.93
C VAL A 18 -9.79 -4.37 -4.58
N VAL A 19 -9.67 -5.24 -3.57
CA VAL A 19 -10.11 -4.98 -2.19
C VAL A 19 -9.00 -5.28 -1.18
N GLY A 20 -8.93 -4.46 -0.13
CA GLY A 20 -8.06 -4.71 1.01
C GLY A 20 -8.73 -5.64 2.01
N LEU A 21 -7.97 -6.58 2.56
CA LEU A 21 -8.38 -7.47 3.63
C LEU A 21 -7.61 -7.11 4.90
N TYR A 22 -8.32 -7.10 6.04
CA TYR A 22 -7.73 -6.88 7.35
C TYR A 22 -8.45 -7.75 8.38
N GLN A 23 -7.79 -8.03 9.51
CA GLN A 23 -8.41 -8.79 10.61
C GLN A 23 -9.18 -7.84 11.53
N PRO A 24 -10.52 -7.95 11.64
CA PRO A 24 -11.30 -7.15 12.57
C PRO A 24 -11.26 -7.73 14.00
N GLY A 25 -11.51 -6.87 15.00
CA GLY A 25 -11.71 -7.30 16.39
C GLY A 25 -10.42 -7.69 17.10
N LEU A 26 -9.32 -7.01 16.77
CA LEU A 26 -8.03 -7.28 17.39
C LEU A 26 -7.99 -6.73 18.82
N PRO A 27 -7.44 -7.48 19.80
CA PRO A 27 -7.15 -6.93 21.11
C PRO A 27 -6.17 -5.74 21.00
N GLY A 28 -6.55 -4.57 21.49
CA GLY A 28 -5.73 -3.35 21.37
C GLY A 28 -5.76 -2.73 19.97
N GLU A 29 -6.82 -2.95 19.19
CA GLU A 29 -7.01 -2.35 17.87
C GLU A 29 -7.04 -0.82 17.95
N GLN A 30 -6.15 -0.17 17.19
CA GLN A 30 -6.06 1.30 17.09
C GLN A 30 -6.63 1.81 15.76
N SER A 31 -6.57 0.98 14.72
CA SER A 31 -7.05 1.25 13.37
C SER A 31 -7.29 -0.09 12.68
N PRO A 32 -8.03 -0.15 11.55
CA PRO A 32 -8.37 -1.41 10.89
C PRO A 32 -7.16 -2.33 10.68
N GLY A 33 -7.15 -3.49 11.34
CA GLY A 33 -6.08 -4.47 11.26
C GLY A 33 -4.78 -4.13 12.01
N LEU A 34 -4.71 -2.97 12.69
CA LEU A 34 -3.54 -2.52 13.46
C LEU A 34 -3.81 -2.67 14.96
N SER A 35 -2.99 -3.48 15.62
CA SER A 35 -3.02 -3.74 17.06
C SER A 35 -1.76 -3.23 17.73
N VAL A 36 -1.91 -2.50 18.84
CA VAL A 36 -0.80 -2.08 19.70
C VAL A 36 -1.04 -2.60 21.12
N ARG A 37 -0.11 -3.38 21.65
CA ARG A 37 -0.23 -4.00 22.99
C ARG A 37 0.99 -3.74 23.84
N PHE A 38 0.76 -3.38 25.10
CA PHE A 38 1.83 -3.28 26.08
C PHE A 38 2.23 -4.69 26.55
N MET A 39 3.53 -5.00 26.47
CA MET A 39 4.10 -6.29 26.85
C MET A 39 4.71 -6.30 28.26
N GLY A 40 4.73 -5.15 28.94
CA GLY A 40 5.30 -4.99 30.28
C GLY A 40 6.63 -4.23 30.28
N ILE A 41 7.24 -4.19 31.46
CA ILE A 41 8.57 -3.60 31.71
C ILE A 41 9.50 -4.73 32.16
N ASP A 42 10.67 -4.84 31.56
CA ASP A 42 11.65 -5.86 31.93
C ASP A 42 12.48 -5.46 33.18
N ARG A 43 13.40 -6.35 33.61
CA ARG A 43 14.28 -6.08 34.77
C ARG A 43 15.29 -4.96 34.53
N ASN A 44 15.46 -4.53 33.28
CA ASN A 44 16.34 -3.43 32.89
C ASN A 44 15.56 -2.11 32.71
N ALA A 45 14.30 -2.05 33.19
CA ALA A 45 13.41 -0.91 33.06
C ALA A 45 13.01 -0.54 31.62
N ILE A 46 13.05 -1.50 30.68
CA ILE A 46 12.62 -1.28 29.29
C ILE A 46 11.13 -1.61 29.14
N ALA A 47 10.33 -0.61 28.78
CA ALA A 47 8.92 -0.78 28.43
C ALA A 47 8.78 -1.28 26.99
N SER A 48 8.14 -2.44 26.80
CA SER A 48 7.98 -3.07 25.49
C SER A 48 6.55 -2.98 24.98
N TYR A 49 6.41 -2.70 23.67
CA TYR A 49 5.14 -2.64 22.97
C TYR A 49 5.18 -3.55 21.74
N LEU A 50 4.16 -4.38 21.56
CA LEU A 50 3.96 -5.18 20.37
C LEU A 50 3.02 -4.45 19.42
N ILE A 51 3.55 -4.09 18.25
CA ILE A 51 2.80 -3.49 17.16
C ILE A 51 2.61 -4.57 16.09
N SER A 52 1.36 -4.87 15.74
CA SER A 52 1.01 -5.88 14.75
C SER A 52 0.05 -5.31 13.73
N LEU A 53 0.39 -5.42 12.45
CA LEU A 53 -0.45 -5.01 11.33
C LEU A 53 -0.85 -6.25 10.51
N TYR A 54 -2.14 -6.53 10.46
CA TYR A 54 -2.73 -7.61 9.68
C TYR A 54 -3.37 -7.04 8.42
N CYS A 55 -2.68 -7.18 7.30
CA CYS A 55 -3.17 -6.72 6.00
C CYS A 55 -2.97 -7.80 4.92
N SER A 56 -3.87 -7.80 3.95
CA SER A 56 -3.75 -8.54 2.70
C SER A 56 -4.57 -7.82 1.63
N LEU A 57 -4.52 -8.29 0.39
CA LEU A 57 -5.21 -7.70 -0.76
C LEU A 57 -5.68 -8.81 -1.69
N ALA A 58 -6.90 -8.70 -2.17
CA ALA A 58 -7.49 -9.62 -3.13
C ALA A 58 -7.91 -8.89 -4.41
N ILE A 59 -7.64 -9.52 -5.55
CA ILE A 59 -8.06 -9.07 -6.87
C ILE A 59 -9.25 -9.95 -7.26
N HIS A 60 -10.44 -9.36 -7.42
CA HIS A 60 -11.64 -10.15 -7.71
C HIS A 60 -11.69 -10.67 -9.15
N THR A 61 -11.15 -9.91 -10.10
CA THR A 61 -11.09 -10.27 -11.52
C THR A 61 -9.79 -9.78 -12.13
N GLU A 62 -9.28 -10.48 -13.14
CA GLU A 62 -7.98 -10.19 -13.76
C GLU A 62 -7.95 -8.81 -14.46
N ASP A 63 -9.10 -8.32 -14.92
CA ASP A 63 -9.25 -7.00 -15.55
C ASP A 63 -9.22 -5.83 -14.55
N ALA A 64 -9.22 -6.10 -13.24
CA ALA A 64 -9.24 -5.06 -12.21
C ALA A 64 -7.87 -4.42 -11.94
N LEU A 65 -6.79 -5.00 -12.48
CA LEU A 65 -5.42 -4.53 -12.31
C LEU A 65 -4.67 -4.59 -13.64
N ALA A 66 -3.98 -3.50 -13.99
CA ALA A 66 -3.03 -3.48 -15.09
C ALA A 66 -1.70 -2.87 -14.65
N VAL A 67 -0.61 -3.32 -15.25
CA VAL A 67 0.75 -2.83 -15.00
C VAL A 67 1.37 -2.41 -16.32
N LEU A 68 1.76 -1.15 -16.43
CA LEU A 68 2.64 -0.66 -17.48
C LEU A 68 4.08 -0.80 -17.00
N ASP A 69 4.84 -1.66 -17.68
CA ASP A 69 6.25 -1.91 -17.39
C ASP A 69 7.17 -0.99 -18.19
N ASP A 70 8.46 -0.98 -17.82
CA ASP A 70 9.53 -0.26 -18.52
C ASP A 70 9.27 1.25 -18.70
N VAL A 71 8.65 1.90 -17.71
CA VAL A 71 8.37 3.34 -17.75
C VAL A 71 9.65 4.13 -17.49
N GLU A 72 10.12 4.87 -18.49
CA GLU A 72 11.30 5.73 -18.40
C GLU A 72 10.94 7.09 -17.78
N ILE A 73 11.67 7.49 -16.73
CA ILE A 73 11.45 8.77 -16.03
C ILE A 73 12.46 9.87 -16.40
N ASP A 74 13.46 9.55 -17.22
CA ASP A 74 14.59 10.45 -17.53
C ASP A 74 14.44 11.19 -18.87
N LYS A 75 13.23 11.27 -19.43
CA LYS A 75 12.94 12.03 -20.66
C LYS A 75 12.52 13.46 -20.34
N TYR A 76 13.41 14.41 -20.62
CA TYR A 76 13.15 15.84 -20.48
C TYR A 76 12.90 16.46 -21.85
N HIS A 77 11.81 17.23 -21.97
CA HIS A 77 11.46 17.95 -23.20
C HIS A 77 12.04 19.37 -23.15
N ASP A 78 12.83 19.73 -24.16
CA ASP A 78 13.22 21.11 -24.42
C ASP A 78 12.25 21.72 -25.43
N TYR A 79 11.47 22.71 -24.99
CA TYR A 79 10.48 23.38 -25.84
C TYR A 79 11.06 24.68 -26.38
N ALA A 80 11.11 24.80 -27.71
CA ALA A 80 11.54 26.01 -28.37
C ALA A 80 10.65 27.21 -27.98
N HIS A 81 11.27 28.33 -27.60
CA HIS A 81 10.58 29.54 -27.13
C HIS A 81 9.96 30.36 -28.28
N THR A 82 10.17 29.93 -29.52
CA THR A 82 9.68 30.59 -30.72
C THR A 82 8.41 29.93 -31.21
N TYR A 83 7.28 30.63 -31.06
CA TYR A 83 6.07 30.32 -31.81
C TYR A 83 6.31 30.69 -33.28
N ARG A 84 6.07 29.75 -34.19
CA ARG A 84 6.15 29.97 -35.64
C ARG A 84 4.75 30.15 -36.21
#